data_AF-A0A7Y0GPA9-F1
#
_entry.id   AF-A0A7Y0GPA9-F1
#
_cell.length_a   1.000
_cell.length_b   1.000
_cell.length_c   1.000
_cell.angle_alpha   90.00
_cell.angle_beta   90.00
_cell.angle_gamma   90.00
#
_symmetry.space_group_name_H-M   'P 1'
#
loop_
_entity.id
_entity.type
_entity.pdbx_description
1 polymer ?
#
loop_
_entity_poly.entity_id
_entity_poly.type
_entity_poly.pdbx_seq_one_letter_code
_entity_poly.pdbx_strand_id
1 'polypeptide(L)'
;MTTRALAWASQLQVGSNAVLLDGRLYARSTSGHLLALNAATGATLWDHPVADLKADGTLLTDGRWVLAAQVGTGSGLTLVAYALSDGHRTWETPLPKSIGFVWVFNHQLVGISADSSTSTVLG
;
A
#
# COMPACT_ATOMS: atom_id res chain seq x y z
N MET A 1 18.92 1.27 -20.03
CA MET A 1 18.40 2.25 -21.01
C MET A 1 16.94 2.46 -20.74
N THR A 2 16.51 3.67 -20.36
CA THR A 2 15.09 4.01 -20.35
C THR A 2 14.71 4.44 -21.76
N THR A 3 13.90 3.64 -22.44
CA THR A 3 13.25 4.06 -23.68
C THR A 3 12.28 5.19 -23.32
N ARG A 4 12.42 6.37 -23.93
CA ARG A 4 11.51 7.53 -23.70
C ARG A 4 10.09 7.30 -24.28
N ALA A 5 9.73 6.07 -24.60
CA ALA A 5 8.44 5.69 -25.15
C ALA A 5 7.55 5.10 -24.05
N LEU A 6 6.26 5.42 -24.08
CA LEU A 6 5.25 4.82 -23.22
C LEU A 6 5.25 3.29 -23.44
N ALA A 7 5.47 2.52 -22.37
CA ALA A 7 5.46 1.06 -22.46
C ALA A 7 4.02 0.50 -22.59
N TRP A 8 3.12 0.95 -21.72
CA TRP A 8 1.69 0.62 -21.75
C TRP A 8 0.88 1.64 -20.93
N ALA A 9 -0.45 1.63 -21.11
CA ALA A 9 -1.40 2.37 -20.28
C ALA A 9 -2.58 1.47 -19.91
N SER A 10 -3.14 1.67 -18.71
CA SER A 10 -4.32 0.95 -18.22
C SER A 10 -5.43 1.94 -17.89
N GLN A 11 -6.68 1.50 -18.02
CA GLN A 11 -7.86 2.27 -17.61
C GLN A 11 -8.14 2.19 -16.10
N LEU A 12 -7.38 1.37 -15.36
CA LEU A 12 -7.50 1.23 -13.92
C LEU A 12 -7.29 2.59 -13.23
N GLN A 13 -8.32 3.03 -12.51
CA GLN A 13 -8.27 4.25 -11.71
C GLN A 13 -7.52 3.96 -10.41
N VAL A 14 -6.19 4.06 -10.47
CA VAL A 14 -5.35 3.91 -9.28
C VAL A 14 -5.28 5.22 -8.50
N GLY A 15 -5.32 5.10 -7.17
CA GLY A 15 -5.06 6.22 -6.27
C GLY A 15 -3.60 6.69 -6.34
N SER A 16 -3.24 7.64 -5.48
CA SER A 16 -2.00 8.41 -5.56
C SER A 16 -0.70 7.61 -5.42
N ASN A 17 -0.75 6.32 -5.05
CA ASN A 17 0.41 5.54 -4.67
C ASN A 17 0.40 4.13 -5.30
N ALA A 18 1.55 3.74 -5.86
CA ALA A 18 1.82 2.39 -6.35
C ALA A 18 3.26 1.98 -5.98
N VAL A 19 3.48 0.68 -5.82
CA VAL A 19 4.76 0.08 -5.44
C VAL A 19 5.23 -0.83 -6.57
N LEU A 20 6.43 -0.59 -7.09
CA LEU A 20 7.07 -1.48 -8.05
C LEU A 20 8.08 -2.37 -7.32
N LEU A 21 7.89 -3.68 -7.34
CA LEU A 21 8.78 -4.65 -6.72
C LEU A 21 8.83 -5.91 -7.59
N ASP A 22 10.04 -6.35 -7.94
CA ASP A 22 10.32 -7.60 -8.67
C ASP A 22 9.45 -7.83 -9.92
N GLY A 23 9.30 -6.78 -10.74
CA GLY A 23 8.54 -6.85 -11.98
C GLY A 23 7.02 -6.84 -11.81
N ARG A 24 6.52 -6.59 -10.59
CA ARG A 24 5.11 -6.42 -10.27
C ARG A 24 4.83 -5.00 -9.79
N LEU A 25 3.79 -4.39 -10.34
CA LEU A 25 3.28 -3.11 -9.89
C LEU A 25 2.06 -3.36 -9.01
N TYR A 26 2.16 -3.00 -7.74
CA TYR A 26 1.06 -3.04 -6.79
C TYR A 26 0.43 -1.67 -6.69
N ALA A 27 -0.90 -1.60 -6.78
CA ALA A 27 -1.59 -0.32 -6.75
C ALA A 27 -2.91 -0.44 -6.00
N ARG A 28 -3.34 0.68 -5.42
CA ARG A 28 -4.67 0.79 -4.83
C ARG A 28 -5.61 1.42 -5.84
N SER A 29 -6.76 0.82 -6.11
CA SER A 29 -7.83 1.46 -6.86
C SER A 29 -8.56 2.49 -6.00
N THR A 30 -9.05 3.57 -6.62
CA THR A 30 -10.00 4.50 -5.98
C THR A 30 -11.32 3.83 -5.62
N SER A 31 -11.65 2.69 -6.22
CA SER A 31 -12.81 1.85 -5.89
C SER A 31 -12.60 0.92 -4.68
N GLY A 32 -11.49 1.07 -3.94
CA GLY A 32 -11.24 0.25 -2.75
C GLY A 32 -10.69 -1.14 -3.06
N HIS A 33 -9.91 -1.28 -4.12
CA HIS A 33 -9.25 -2.55 -4.47
C HIS A 33 -7.74 -2.44 -4.30
N LEU A 34 -7.10 -3.57 -4.02
CA LEU A 34 -5.67 -3.75 -4.13
C LEU A 34 -5.40 -4.61 -5.37
N LEU A 35 -4.46 -4.16 -6.19
CA LEU A 35 -4.15 -4.76 -7.48
C LEU A 35 -2.68 -5.14 -7.53
N ALA A 36 -2.35 -6.24 -8.21
CA ALA A 36 -1.02 -6.44 -8.77
C ALA A 36 -1.10 -6.58 -10.27
N LEU A 37 -0.21 -5.88 -10.96
CA LEU A 37 -0.06 -5.90 -12.40
C LEU A 37 1.34 -6.40 -12.75
N ASN A 38 1.48 -7.08 -13.88
CA ASN A 38 2.78 -7.28 -14.50
C ASN A 38 3.31 -5.91 -14.94
N ALA A 39 4.45 -5.48 -14.41
CA ALA A 39 4.97 -4.13 -14.65
C ALA A 39 5.40 -3.89 -16.10
N ALA A 40 5.75 -4.95 -16.84
CA ALA A 40 6.18 -4.85 -18.24
C ALA A 40 4.99 -4.73 -19.20
N THR A 41 3.86 -5.37 -18.89
CA THR A 41 2.72 -5.48 -19.83
C THR A 41 1.45 -4.79 -19.36
N GLY A 42 1.35 -4.44 -18.07
CA GLY A 42 0.13 -3.91 -17.46
C GLY A 42 -0.95 -4.95 -17.18
N ALA A 43 -0.70 -6.23 -17.48
CA ALA A 43 -1.68 -7.29 -17.27
C ALA A 43 -1.95 -7.51 -15.77
N THR A 44 -3.21 -7.55 -15.37
CA THR A 44 -3.61 -7.85 -13.99
C THR A 44 -3.22 -9.28 -13.63
N LEU A 45 -2.43 -9.40 -12.56
CA LEU A 45 -2.04 -10.67 -11.95
C LEU A 45 -3.06 -11.10 -10.90
N TRP A 46 -3.52 -10.14 -10.09
CA TRP A 46 -4.61 -10.33 -9.14
C TRP A 46 -5.28 -8.99 -8.81
N ASP A 47 -6.53 -9.08 -8.35
CA ASP A 47 -7.38 -7.97 -7.92
C ASP A 47 -8.16 -8.41 -6.67
N HIS A 48 -7.96 -7.70 -5.57
CA HIS A 48 -8.57 -8.00 -4.29
C HIS A 48 -9.36 -6.81 -3.75
N PRO A 49 -10.65 -6.99 -3.39
CA PRO A 49 -11.40 -5.95 -2.71
C PRO A 49 -10.83 -5.77 -1.29
N VAL A 50 -10.62 -4.51 -0.89
CA VAL A 50 -10.15 -4.15 0.44
C VAL A 50 -11.08 -3.09 1.02
N ALA A 51 -11.78 -3.47 2.09
CA ALA A 51 -12.62 -2.55 2.85
C ALA A 51 -11.77 -1.51 3.59
N ASP A 52 -12.36 -0.34 3.83
CA ASP A 52 -11.88 0.62 4.84
C ASP A 52 -10.44 1.10 4.65
N LEU A 53 -9.97 1.16 3.40
CA LEU A 53 -8.70 1.79 3.07
C LEU A 53 -8.74 3.26 3.47
N LYS A 54 -7.72 3.71 4.21
CA LYS A 54 -7.58 5.12 4.58
C LYS A 54 -7.48 5.97 3.30
N ALA A 55 -8.30 6.99 3.13
CA ALA A 55 -8.41 7.73 1.85
C ALA A 55 -7.07 8.30 1.34
N ASP A 56 -6.21 8.75 2.24
CA ASP A 56 -4.85 9.26 2.01
C ASP A 56 -3.75 8.24 2.36
N GLY A 57 -4.14 6.99 2.62
CA GLY A 57 -3.25 5.90 2.99
C GLY A 57 -2.24 5.57 1.89
N THR A 58 -0.97 5.47 2.28
CA THR A 58 0.11 5.07 1.38
C THR A 58 0.15 3.55 1.26
N LEU A 59 0.39 3.05 0.04
CA LEU A 59 0.72 1.65 -0.18
C LEU A 59 2.23 1.48 0.05
N LEU A 60 2.61 0.56 0.93
CA LEU A 60 3.99 0.40 1.37
C LEU A 60 4.44 -1.04 1.10
N THR A 61 5.75 -1.27 1.15
CA THR A 61 6.31 -2.62 1.20
C THR A 61 7.61 -2.61 1.97
N ASP A 62 7.88 -3.71 2.66
CA ASP A 62 9.19 -4.06 3.22
C ASP A 62 9.94 -5.07 2.34
N GLY A 63 9.44 -5.35 1.13
CA GLY A 63 9.96 -6.37 0.22
C GLY A 63 9.34 -7.75 0.44
N ARG A 64 8.58 -7.97 1.53
CA ARG A 64 7.95 -9.26 1.84
C ARG A 64 6.44 -9.23 1.68
N TRP A 65 5.83 -8.10 2.02
CA TRP A 65 4.38 -7.90 1.91
C TRP A 65 4.07 -6.55 1.25
N VAL A 66 2.88 -6.46 0.68
CA VAL A 66 2.24 -5.16 0.45
C VAL A 66 1.54 -4.77 1.73
N LEU A 67 1.82 -3.58 2.22
CA LEU A 67 1.30 -3.06 3.48
C LEU A 67 0.36 -1.89 3.20
N ALA A 68 -0.79 -1.89 3.86
CA ALA A 68 -1.77 -0.81 3.76
C ALA A 68 -2.32 -0.45 5.14
N ALA A 69 -2.45 0.85 5.41
CA ALA A 69 -3.17 1.35 6.57
C ALA A 69 -4.68 1.39 6.29
N GLN A 70 -5.45 0.76 7.17
CA GLN A 70 -6.91 0.74 7.15
C GLN A 70 -7.47 1.47 8.37
N VAL A 71 -8.68 2.00 8.22
CA VAL A 71 -9.45 2.53 9.33
C VAL A 71 -9.93 1.32 10.14
N GLY A 72 -9.40 1.16 11.36
CA GLY A 72 -9.75 0.05 12.22
C GLY A 72 -11.11 0.25 12.90
N THR A 73 -11.51 -0.72 13.72
CA THR A 73 -12.67 -0.58 14.59
C THR A 73 -12.38 0.43 15.70
N GLY A 74 -12.88 1.66 15.55
CA GLY A 74 -12.67 2.78 16.47
C GLY A 74 -11.98 3.98 15.81
N SER A 75 -11.29 4.80 16.60
CA SER A 75 -10.62 6.02 16.12
C SER A 75 -9.16 5.82 15.68
N GLY A 76 -8.70 4.57 15.51
CA GLY A 76 -7.30 4.23 15.24
C GLY A 76 -7.11 3.56 13.88
N LEU A 77 -5.84 3.51 13.44
CA LEU A 77 -5.45 2.81 12.22
C LEU A 77 -5.02 1.37 12.53
N THR A 78 -5.27 0.47 11.58
CA THR A 78 -4.72 -0.88 11.56
C THR A 78 -3.78 -1.01 10.37
N LEU A 79 -2.56 -1.51 10.60
CA LEU A 79 -1.66 -1.87 9.52
C LEU A 79 -1.97 -3.31 9.09
N VAL A 80 -2.25 -3.49 7.81
CA VAL A 80 -2.63 -4.78 7.23
C VAL A 80 -1.63 -5.19 6.17
N ALA A 81 -1.19 -6.44 6.21
CA ALA A 81 -0.27 -7.01 5.25
C ALA A 81 -0.95 -7.99 4.30
N TYR A 82 -0.54 -7.89 3.04
CA TYR A 82 -1.03 -8.66 1.92
C TYR A 82 0.11 -9.42 1.26
N ALA A 83 -0.12 -10.68 0.94
CA ALA A 83 0.83 -11.50 0.22
C ALA A 83 1.05 -10.97 -1.21
N LEU A 84 2.32 -10.91 -1.62
CA LEU A 84 2.70 -10.45 -2.97
C LEU A 84 2.18 -11.37 -4.08
N SER A 85 2.04 -12.66 -3.78
CA SER A 85 1.70 -13.73 -4.72
C SER A 85 0.32 -13.56 -5.32
N ASP A 86 -0.65 -13.30 -4.46
CA ASP A 86 -2.07 -13.46 -4.70
C ASP A 86 -2.92 -12.41 -3.98
N GLY A 87 -2.34 -11.53 -3.16
CA GLY A 87 -3.07 -10.43 -2.52
C GLY A 87 -3.95 -10.85 -1.34
N HIS A 88 -3.84 -12.09 -0.83
CA HIS A 88 -4.56 -12.47 0.37
C HIS A 88 -3.96 -11.77 1.60
N ARG A 89 -4.82 -11.43 2.56
CA ARG A 89 -4.41 -10.83 3.83
C ARG A 89 -3.66 -11.85 4.69
N THR A 90 -2.43 -11.55 5.09
CA THR A 90 -1.56 -12.45 5.87
C THR A 90 -1.58 -12.13 7.35
N TRP A 91 -1.51 -10.85 7.73
CA TRP A 91 -1.57 -10.41 9.13
C TRP A 91 -2.13 -9.00 9.24
N GLU A 92 -2.54 -8.63 10.45
CA GLU A 92 -2.87 -7.24 10.79
C GLU A 92 -2.34 -6.91 12.19
N THR A 93 -2.04 -5.63 12.43
CA THR A 93 -1.76 -5.12 13.77
C THR A 93 -2.40 -3.74 13.96
N PRO A 94 -3.12 -3.51 15.06
CA PRO A 94 -3.54 -2.17 15.44
C PRO A 94 -2.30 -1.28 15.64
N LEU A 95 -2.37 -0.05 15.14
CA LEU A 95 -1.37 0.97 15.41
C LEU A 95 -1.76 1.77 16.65
N PRO A 96 -0.78 2.39 17.34
CA PRO A 96 -1.10 3.33 18.41
C PRO A 96 -2.06 4.41 17.92
N LYS A 97 -3.09 4.74 18.71
CA LYS A 97 -4.16 5.67 18.32
C LYS A 97 -3.65 7.07 17.94
N SER A 98 -2.46 7.44 18.39
CA SER A 98 -1.81 8.70 18.02
C SER A 98 -1.40 8.74 16.56
N ILE A 99 -1.11 7.59 15.93
CA ILE A 99 -0.61 7.48 14.57
C ILE A 99 -1.71 7.78 13.55
N GLY A 100 -1.48 8.83 12.76
CA GLY A 100 -2.35 9.21 11.64
C GLY A 100 -1.79 8.79 10.28
N PHE A 101 -0.48 8.56 10.16
CA PHE A 101 0.18 8.22 8.90
C PHE A 101 1.29 7.20 9.11
N VAL A 102 1.54 6.38 8.09
CA VAL A 102 2.65 5.42 8.08
C VAL A 102 3.45 5.60 6.80
N TRP A 103 4.76 5.70 6.96
CA TRP A 103 5.73 5.95 5.89
C TRP A 103 6.83 4.90 5.96
N VAL A 104 7.54 4.68 4.85
CA VAL A 104 8.76 3.88 4.84
C VAL A 104 9.95 4.82 4.71
N PHE A 105 10.90 4.68 5.63
CA PHE A 105 12.17 5.40 5.59
C PHE A 105 13.30 4.46 6.00
N ASN A 106 14.37 4.37 5.20
CA ASN A 106 15.51 3.47 5.45
C ASN A 106 15.11 2.02 5.80
N HIS A 107 14.16 1.43 5.06
CA HIS A 107 13.64 0.08 5.30
C HIS A 107 12.89 -0.12 6.62
N GLN A 108 12.53 0.96 7.31
CA GLN A 108 11.71 0.92 8.52
C GLN A 108 10.35 1.55 8.28
N LEU A 109 9.36 1.03 8.99
CA LEU A 109 8.05 1.67 9.07
C LEU A 109 8.09 2.77 10.13
N VAL A 110 7.73 3.98 9.72
CA VAL A 110 7.65 5.14 10.61
C VAL A 110 6.20 5.59 10.69
N GLY A 111 5.64 5.53 11.89
CA GLY A 111 4.35 6.11 12.22
C GLY A 111 4.50 7.57 12.59
N ILE A 112 3.68 8.45 12.00
CA ILE A 112 3.62 9.87 12.30
C ILE A 112 2.27 10.17 12.96
N SER A 113 2.27 10.95 14.03
CA SER A 113 1.03 11.33 14.70
C SER A 113 0.13 12.18 13.82
N ALA A 114 -1.18 12.15 14.05
CA ALA A 114 -2.15 12.88 13.22
C ALA A 114 -1.91 14.41 13.19
N ASP A 115 -1.39 14.97 14.29
CA ASP A 115 -0.97 16.37 14.44
C ASP A 115 0.46 16.63 13.94
N SER A 116 1.14 15.62 13.40
CA SER A 116 2.53 15.66 12.93
C SER A 116 3.57 16.08 13.98
N SER A 117 3.22 16.04 15.27
CA SER A 117 4.12 16.45 16.36
C SER A 117 5.15 15.39 16.73
N THR A 118 4.88 14.12 16.42
CA THR A 118 5.72 12.99 16.82
C THR A 118 5.88 11.96 15.70
N SER A 119 7.04 11.29 15.70
CA SER A 119 7.35 10.15 14.84
C SER A 119 7.80 8.97 15.69
N THR A 120 7.37 7.77 15.34
CA THR A 120 7.65 6.52 16.05
C THR A 120 8.04 5.43 15.05
N VAL A 121 9.13 4.72 15.31
CA VAL A 121 9.50 3.54 14.51
C VAL A 121 8.59 2.37 14.91
N LEU A 122 7.94 1.75 13.93
CA LEU A 122 6.96 0.67 14.11
C LEU A 122 7.55 -0.72 13.84
N GLY A 123 8.79 -0.78 13.34
CA GLY A 123 9.51 -2.00 12.95
C GLY A 123 10.56 -1.70 11.90
#